data_AF-A0A968MGX4-F1
#
_entry.id   AF-A0A968MGX4-F1
#
_cell.length_a   1.000
_cell.length_b   1.000
_cell.length_c   1.000
_cell.angle_alpha   90.00
_cell.angle_beta   90.00
_cell.angle_gamma   90.00
#
_symmetry.space_group_name_H-M   'P 1'
#
loop_
_entity.id
_entity.type
_entity.pdbx_description
1 polymer ?
#
loop_
_entity_poly.entity_id
_entity_poly.type
_entity_poly.pdbx_seq_one_letter_code
_entity_poly.pdbx_strand_id
1 'polypeptide(L)'
;MGILIYEIDMSKIDALASDHTGLGESGEVLLLQIQENNKLKYLNSLRHAAADKNEKIKQLKDAGILGDINTNYLAQKAIKGEQAIAETEDYRGVATLAVSRFIPAVGWGVVVKIDLEEIYAPTNNLFNNFLIAGLVTIVFAFIIGFIFSLFLIRPLASLKILLVLWEEGSCPHV
;
A
#
# COMPACT_ATOMS: atom_id res chain seq x y z
N MET A 1 19.47 -37.11 36.07
CA MET A 1 19.35 -36.12 34.99
C MET A 1 18.04 -35.39 35.21
N GLY A 2 18.09 -34.09 35.53
CA GLY A 2 16.89 -33.30 35.82
C GLY A 2 16.49 -32.50 34.60
N ILE A 3 15.21 -32.53 34.25
CA ILE A 3 14.63 -31.67 33.21
C ILE A 3 14.06 -30.44 33.93
N LEU A 4 14.50 -29.25 33.55
CA LEU A 4 13.94 -28.00 34.05
C LEU A 4 12.83 -27.57 33.09
N ILE A 5 11.59 -27.62 33.56
CA ILE A 5 10.42 -27.18 32.81
C ILE A 5 10.09 -25.77 33.28
N TYR A 6 10.11 -24.80 32.37
CA TYR A 6 9.74 -23.42 32.64
C TYR A 6 8.48 -23.09 31.82
N GLU A 7 7.38 -22.80 32.51
CA GLU A 7 6.14 -22.39 31.90
C GLU A 7 6.14 -20.87 31.74
N ILE A 8 6.10 -20.39 30.50
CA ILE A 8 6.03 -18.96 30.18
C ILE A 8 4.55 -18.60 30.01
N ASP A 9 4.12 -17.58 30.74
CA ASP A 9 2.79 -17.00 30.59
C ASP A 9 2.65 -16.35 29.20
N MET A 10 1.82 -16.94 28.35
CA MET A 10 1.57 -16.47 26.99
C MET A 10 0.91 -15.09 26.93
N SER A 11 0.29 -14.63 28.03
CA SER A 11 -0.30 -13.28 28.07
C SER A 11 0.74 -12.18 27.86
N LYS A 12 1.98 -12.36 28.35
CA LYS A 12 3.08 -11.40 28.17
C LYS A 12 3.61 -11.40 26.74
N ILE A 13 3.68 -12.58 26.12
CA ILE A 13 4.10 -12.72 24.73
C ILE A 13 3.05 -12.11 23.80
N ASP A 14 1.76 -12.32 24.08
CA ASP A 14 0.68 -11.73 23.31
C ASP A 14 0.67 -10.21 23.43
N ALA A 15 0.92 -9.67 24.62
CA ALA A 15 1.05 -8.22 24.83
C ALA A 15 2.22 -7.61 24.04
N LEU A 16 3.35 -8.33 23.94
CA LEU A 16 4.50 -7.89 23.12
C LEU A 16 4.22 -8.00 21.63
N ALA A 17 3.56 -9.06 21.17
CA ALA A 17 3.17 -9.21 19.77
C ALA A 17 2.09 -8.22 19.35
N SER A 18 1.25 -7.78 20.31
CA SER A 18 0.20 -6.78 20.13
C SER A 18 0.68 -5.35 20.36
N ASP A 19 1.97 -5.13 20.62
CA ASP A 19 2.54 -3.78 20.60
C ASP A 19 2.75 -3.34 19.16
N HIS A 20 1.90 -2.43 18.71
CA HIS A 20 1.92 -1.94 17.33
C HIS A 20 2.73 -0.65 17.17
N THR A 21 3.47 -0.25 18.20
CA THR A 21 4.29 0.97 18.16
C THR A 21 5.30 0.88 17.03
N GLY A 22 5.16 1.74 16.02
CA GLY A 22 6.04 1.78 14.85
C GLY A 22 5.70 0.81 13.71
N LEU A 23 4.59 0.06 13.80
CA LEU A 23 4.13 -0.84 12.72
C LEU A 23 3.13 -0.18 11.76
N GLY A 24 2.64 1.02 12.07
CA GLY A 24 1.65 1.72 11.27
C GLY A 24 0.20 1.31 11.59
N GLU A 25 -0.71 1.75 10.74
CA GLU A 25 -2.15 1.60 10.92
C GLU A 25 -2.64 0.18 10.61
N SER A 26 -1.99 -0.52 9.70
CA SER A 26 -2.32 -1.87 9.24
C SER A 26 -1.27 -2.92 9.61
N GLY A 27 -0.11 -2.50 10.13
CA GLY A 27 0.95 -3.43 10.50
C GLY A 27 0.52 -4.39 11.60
N GLU A 28 0.89 -5.66 11.44
CA GLU A 28 0.55 -6.74 12.37
C GLU A 28 1.72 -7.74 12.49
N VAL A 29 1.96 -8.21 13.71
CA VAL A 29 2.90 -9.29 13.99
C VAL A 29 2.12 -10.58 14.23
N LEU A 30 2.58 -11.66 13.62
CA LEU A 30 1.99 -12.99 13.70
C LEU A 30 3.04 -13.96 14.23
N LEU A 31 2.71 -14.63 15.33
CA LEU A 31 3.50 -15.69 15.90
C LEU A 31 2.94 -17.04 15.46
N LEU A 32 3.75 -17.82 14.77
CA LEU A 32 3.42 -19.11 14.20
C LEU A 32 4.19 -20.21 14.94
N GLN A 33 3.49 -21.28 15.29
CA GLN A 33 4.09 -22.53 15.73
C GLN A 33 3.73 -23.64 14.77
N ILE A 34 4.72 -24.45 14.41
CA ILE A 34 4.51 -25.63 13.58
C ILE A 34 4.20 -26.80 14.51
N GLN A 35 3.06 -27.46 14.28
CA GLN A 35 2.69 -28.69 14.98
C GLN A 35 3.20 -29.93 14.24
N GLU A 36 3.24 -31.06 14.94
CA GLU A 36 3.74 -32.36 14.43
C GLU A 36 3.07 -32.81 13.11
N ASN A 37 1.85 -32.33 12.83
CA ASN A 37 1.11 -32.65 11.60
C ASN A 37 1.31 -31.63 10.45
N ASN A 38 2.43 -30.89 10.43
CA ASN A 38 2.67 -29.79 9.47
C ASN A 38 1.59 -28.69 9.48
N LYS A 39 0.80 -28.65 10.55
CA LYS A 39 -0.24 -27.63 10.76
C LYS A 39 0.37 -26.40 11.39
N LEU A 40 0.00 -25.24 10.88
CA LEU A 40 0.39 -23.97 11.47
C LEU A 40 -0.63 -23.56 12.53
N LYS A 41 -0.14 -23.19 13.70
CA LYS A 41 -0.93 -22.63 14.79
C LYS A 41 -0.50 -21.19 15.06
N TYR A 42 -1.45 -20.28 15.18
CA TYR A 42 -1.20 -18.93 15.68
C TYR A 42 -1.12 -18.94 17.20
N LEU A 43 -0.12 -18.24 17.74
CA LEU A 43 0.11 -18.14 19.17
C LEU A 43 -0.42 -16.85 19.78
N ASN A 44 -0.57 -15.81 18.95
CA ASN A 44 -1.02 -14.49 19.38
C ASN A 44 -2.44 -14.16 18.88
N SER A 45 -3.04 -13.18 19.53
CA SER A 45 -4.30 -12.58 19.13
C SER A 45 -4.13 -11.84 17.80
N LEU A 46 -4.94 -12.21 16.81
CA LEU A 46 -4.93 -11.59 15.49
C LEU A 46 -5.67 -10.25 15.52
N ARG A 47 -4.95 -9.14 15.25
CA ARG A 47 -5.41 -7.73 15.31
C ARG A 47 -6.72 -7.55 14.55
N HIS A 48 -6.80 -8.08 13.33
CA HIS A 48 -7.95 -7.84 12.46
C HIS A 48 -8.98 -8.97 12.50
N ALA A 49 -8.68 -10.12 13.12
CA ALA A 49 -9.61 -11.25 13.11
C ALA A 49 -10.87 -11.01 13.98
N ALA A 50 -10.77 -10.19 15.02
CA ALA A 50 -11.91 -9.88 15.89
C ALA A 50 -12.95 -8.97 15.21
N ALA A 51 -12.50 -8.10 14.30
CA ALA A 51 -13.36 -7.17 13.56
C ALA A 51 -13.92 -7.77 12.27
N ASP A 52 -13.34 -8.86 11.77
CA ASP A 52 -13.71 -9.46 10.50
C ASP A 52 -15.01 -10.29 10.60
N LYS A 53 -15.88 -10.13 9.61
CA LYS A 53 -17.16 -10.86 9.52
C LYS A 53 -17.02 -12.21 8.83
N ASN A 54 -15.86 -12.51 8.23
CA ASN A 54 -15.65 -13.72 7.47
C ASN A 54 -15.67 -14.97 8.37
N GLU A 55 -16.49 -15.96 8.03
CA GLU A 55 -16.65 -17.19 8.82
C GLU A 55 -15.35 -18.00 8.90
N LYS A 56 -14.54 -17.97 7.84
CA LYS A 56 -13.20 -18.58 7.85
C LYS A 56 -12.31 -17.96 8.91
N ILE A 57 -12.41 -16.65 9.13
CA ILE A 57 -11.57 -15.89 10.08
C ILE A 57 -12.03 -16.10 11.52
N LYS A 58 -13.33 -16.27 11.74
CA LYS A 58 -13.87 -16.73 13.03
C LYS A 58 -13.37 -18.13 13.39
N GLN A 59 -13.30 -19.04 12.43
CA GLN A 59 -12.70 -20.35 12.64
C GLN A 59 -11.20 -20.26 12.99
N LEU A 60 -10.48 -19.24 12.53
CA LEU A 60 -9.08 -18.99 12.95
C LEU A 60 -8.99 -18.62 14.42
N LYS A 61 -9.91 -17.78 14.87
CA LYS A 61 -10.00 -17.38 16.28
C LYS A 61 -10.31 -18.57 17.18
N ASP A 62 -11.22 -19.45 16.75
CA ASP A 62 -11.71 -20.54 17.60
C ASP A 62 -10.82 -21.80 17.54
N ALA A 63 -10.26 -22.12 16.37
CA ALA A 63 -9.43 -23.31 16.18
C ALA A 63 -7.92 -23.03 16.28
N GLY A 64 -7.48 -21.79 16.09
CA GLY A 64 -6.07 -21.39 16.10
C GLY A 64 -5.20 -22.03 15.01
N ILE A 65 -5.76 -22.90 14.17
CA ILE A 65 -5.06 -23.69 13.16
C ILE A 65 -5.38 -23.11 11.79
N LEU A 66 -4.34 -22.81 11.00
CA LEU A 66 -4.52 -22.30 9.65
C LEU A 66 -3.60 -22.98 8.66
N GLY A 67 -4.22 -23.86 7.88
CA GLY A 67 -3.60 -24.38 6.69
C GLY A 67 -2.45 -25.33 6.93
N ASP A 68 -2.00 -25.89 5.83
CA ASP A 68 -0.81 -26.72 5.77
C ASP A 68 0.39 -25.80 5.55
N ILE A 69 1.52 -26.08 6.19
CA ILE A 69 2.79 -25.43 5.85
C ILE A 69 3.04 -25.44 4.34
N ASN A 70 2.60 -26.50 3.66
CA ASN A 70 2.77 -26.70 2.22
C ASN A 70 2.08 -25.63 1.36
N THR A 71 1.09 -24.91 1.87
CA THR A 71 0.40 -23.85 1.13
C THR A 71 0.87 -22.44 1.50
N ASN A 72 1.62 -22.28 2.58
CA ASN A 72 2.09 -20.97 3.05
C ASN A 72 3.59 -20.80 2.80
N TYR A 73 3.93 -20.07 1.72
CA TYR A 73 5.32 -19.83 1.30
C TYR A 73 6.18 -19.23 2.42
N LEU A 74 5.67 -18.24 3.14
CA LEU A 74 6.39 -17.56 4.22
C LEU A 74 6.65 -18.49 5.40
N ALA A 75 5.69 -19.36 5.70
CA ALA A 75 5.83 -20.33 6.76
C ALA A 75 6.83 -21.44 6.40
N GLN A 76 6.86 -21.91 5.15
CA GLN A 76 7.90 -22.85 4.68
C GLN A 76 9.31 -22.26 4.79
N LYS A 77 9.46 -20.99 4.41
CA LYS A 77 10.72 -20.27 4.53
C LYS A 77 11.13 -20.08 5.99
N ALA A 78 10.16 -19.78 6.86
CA ALA A 78 10.38 -19.77 8.29
C ALA A 78 10.86 -21.14 8.81
N ILE A 79 10.27 -22.28 8.43
CA ILE A 79 10.78 -23.61 8.88
C ILE A 79 12.26 -23.80 8.49
N LYS A 80 12.63 -23.36 7.28
CA LYS A 80 14.00 -23.51 6.77
C LYS A 80 15.01 -22.59 7.47
N GLY A 81 14.57 -21.76 8.42
CA GLY A 81 15.41 -20.75 9.06
C GLY A 81 15.77 -19.59 8.14
N GLU A 82 15.14 -19.51 6.96
CA GLU A 82 15.39 -18.47 5.98
C GLU A 82 14.51 -17.25 6.27
N GLN A 83 15.09 -16.07 6.08
CA GLN A 83 14.29 -14.86 6.02
C GLN A 83 13.65 -14.77 4.64
N ALA A 84 12.33 -14.54 4.60
CA ALA A 84 11.62 -14.33 3.35
C ALA A 84 10.83 -13.03 3.40
N ILE A 85 10.79 -12.36 2.26
CA ILE A 85 9.98 -11.18 2.02
C ILE A 85 9.13 -11.52 0.80
N ALA A 86 7.82 -11.38 0.91
CA ALA A 86 6.90 -11.64 -0.18
C ALA A 86 5.67 -10.74 -0.08
N GLU A 87 5.21 -10.27 -1.24
CA GLU A 87 3.84 -9.77 -1.38
C GLU A 87 2.91 -10.98 -1.44
N THR A 88 1.97 -11.05 -0.50
CA THR A 88 1.02 -12.15 -0.38
C THR A 88 -0.30 -11.64 0.15
N GLU A 89 -1.37 -12.35 -0.18
CA GLU A 89 -2.63 -12.17 0.52
C GLU A 89 -2.49 -12.66 1.97
N ASP A 90 -2.99 -11.86 2.90
CA ASP A 90 -3.07 -12.26 4.30
C ASP A 90 -4.28 -13.18 4.55
N TYR A 91 -4.50 -13.56 5.82
CA TYR A 91 -5.64 -14.40 6.19
C TYR A 91 -7.02 -13.73 5.93
N ARG A 92 -7.06 -12.41 5.69
CA ARG A 92 -8.26 -11.65 5.29
C ARG A 92 -8.49 -11.67 3.78
N GLY A 93 -7.51 -12.15 2.99
CA GLY A 93 -7.51 -12.01 1.55
C GLY A 93 -7.11 -10.60 1.08
N VAL A 94 -6.48 -9.80 1.96
CA VAL A 94 -5.98 -8.46 1.62
C VAL A 94 -4.55 -8.58 1.15
N ALA A 95 -4.17 -7.84 0.12
CA ALA A 95 -2.81 -7.82 -0.39
C ALA A 95 -1.88 -7.11 0.60
N THR A 96 -0.88 -7.84 1.10
CA THR A 96 0.05 -7.37 2.13
C THR A 96 1.50 -7.64 1.73
N LEU A 97 2.41 -6.79 2.20
CA LEU A 97 3.83 -7.11 2.20
C LEU A 97 4.14 -7.79 3.52
N ALA A 98 4.68 -9.01 3.46
CA ALA A 98 4.97 -9.80 4.65
C ALA A 98 6.41 -10.29 4.66
N VAL A 99 7.00 -10.26 5.87
CA VAL A 99 8.37 -10.66 6.16
C VAL A 99 8.34 -11.76 7.21
N SER A 100 8.97 -12.89 6.94
CA SER A 100 9.09 -14.00 7.89
C SER A 100 10.51 -14.20 8.39
N ARG A 101 10.62 -14.59 9.67
CA ARG A 101 11.86 -14.98 10.34
C ARG A 101 11.59 -16.13 11.30
N PHE A 102 12.52 -17.07 11.39
CA PHE A 102 12.45 -18.18 12.35
C PHE A 102 13.24 -17.91 13.62
N ILE A 103 12.74 -18.40 14.75
CA ILE A 103 13.42 -18.39 16.04
C ILE A 103 13.65 -19.84 16.47
N PRO A 104 14.86 -20.41 16.21
CA PRO A 104 15.16 -21.81 16.51
C PRO A 104 15.03 -22.18 18.00
N ALA A 105 15.29 -21.24 18.90
CA ALA A 105 15.29 -21.48 20.35
C ALA A 105 13.91 -21.91 20.90
N VAL A 106 12.83 -21.45 20.28
CA VAL A 106 11.44 -21.76 20.67
C VAL A 106 10.65 -22.47 19.57
N GLY A 107 11.26 -22.65 18.39
CA GLY A 107 10.61 -23.26 17.22
C GLY A 107 9.47 -22.41 16.64
N TRP A 108 9.52 -21.09 16.82
CA TRP A 108 8.47 -20.18 16.35
C TRP A 108 8.87 -19.49 15.05
N GLY A 109 7.91 -19.32 14.15
CA GLY A 109 7.99 -18.39 13.04
C GLY A 109 7.39 -17.05 13.46
N VAL A 110 8.10 -15.96 13.21
CA VAL A 110 7.57 -14.61 13.34
C VAL A 110 7.31 -14.08 11.95
N VAL A 111 6.09 -13.63 11.68
CA VAL A 111 5.72 -12.98 10.43
C VAL A 111 5.22 -11.58 10.74
N VAL A 112 5.87 -10.57 10.18
CA VAL A 112 5.39 -9.19 10.24
C VAL A 112 4.81 -8.84 8.89
N LYS A 113 3.59 -8.31 8.86
CA LYS A 113 2.93 -7.88 7.64
C LYS A 113 2.43 -6.46 7.75
N ILE A 114 2.25 -5.81 6.62
CA ILE A 114 1.64 -4.48 6.47
C ILE A 114 0.81 -4.46 5.19
N ASP A 115 -0.33 -3.77 5.19
CA ASP A 115 -1.21 -3.71 4.02
C ASP A 115 -0.54 -2.85 2.93
N LEU A 116 -0.59 -3.34 1.67
CA LEU A 116 0.01 -2.60 0.55
C LEU A 116 -0.65 -1.22 0.37
N GLU A 117 -1.94 -1.11 0.68
CA GLU A 117 -2.67 0.16 0.63
C GLU A 117 -2.05 1.23 1.54
N GLU A 118 -1.54 0.88 2.72
CA GLU A 118 -0.88 1.83 3.61
C GLU A 118 0.49 2.23 3.07
N ILE A 119 1.26 1.28 2.52
CA ILE A 119 2.55 1.56 1.89
C ILE A 119 2.38 2.57 0.73
N TYR A 120 1.32 2.41 -0.06
CA TYR A 120 1.06 3.24 -1.24
C TYR A 120 0.21 4.49 -0.97
N ALA A 121 -0.47 4.59 0.18
CA ALA A 121 -1.29 5.73 0.56
C ALA A 121 -0.59 7.10 0.41
N PRO A 122 0.66 7.32 0.90
CA PRO A 122 1.34 8.60 0.71
C PRO A 122 1.63 8.91 -0.76
N THR A 123 1.88 7.90 -1.60
CA THR A 123 2.17 8.07 -3.04
C THR A 123 0.93 8.47 -3.82
N ASN A 124 -0.26 7.94 -3.48
CA ASN A 124 -1.50 8.27 -4.17
C ASN A 124 -1.90 9.74 -4.01
N ASN A 125 -1.64 10.32 -2.84
CA ASN A 125 -1.92 11.75 -2.60
C ASN A 125 -1.02 12.66 -3.45
N LEU A 126 0.25 12.28 -3.61
CA LEU A 126 1.17 13.01 -4.49
C LEU A 126 0.72 12.93 -5.95
N PHE A 127 0.33 11.74 -6.42
CA PHE A 127 -0.14 11.55 -7.79
C PHE A 127 -1.39 12.40 -8.11
N ASN A 128 -2.35 12.46 -7.18
CA ASN A 128 -3.54 13.28 -7.35
C ASN A 128 -3.21 14.79 -7.43
N ASN A 129 -2.28 15.26 -6.60
CA ASN A 129 -1.81 16.64 -6.66
C ASN A 129 -1.08 16.95 -7.98
N PHE A 130 -0.27 16.02 -8.48
CA PHE A 130 0.38 16.15 -9.80
C PHE A 130 -0.64 16.22 -10.94
N LEU A 131 -1.70 15.40 -10.91
CA LEU A 131 -2.78 15.45 -11.90
C LEU A 131 -3.51 16.79 -11.90
N ILE A 132 -3.86 17.30 -10.72
CA ILE A 132 -4.51 18.61 -10.59
C ILE A 132 -3.60 19.72 -11.11
N ALA A 133 -2.32 19.73 -10.71
CA ALA A 133 -1.35 20.72 -11.17
C ALA A 133 -1.15 20.65 -12.70
N GLY A 134 -1.10 19.45 -13.27
CA GLY A 134 -1.00 19.24 -14.72
C GLY A 134 -2.23 19.78 -15.47
N LEU A 135 -3.43 19.49 -14.98
CA LEU A 135 -4.68 19.99 -15.57
C LEU A 135 -4.76 21.51 -15.52
N VAL A 136 -4.39 22.12 -14.38
CA VAL A 136 -4.31 23.58 -14.24
C VAL A 136 -3.32 24.16 -15.25
N THR A 137 -2.13 23.56 -15.39
CA THR A 137 -1.10 24.04 -16.33
C THR A 137 -1.59 24.01 -17.78
N ILE A 138 -2.29 22.95 -18.19
CA ILE A 138 -2.89 22.83 -19.52
C ILE A 138 -3.92 23.93 -19.76
N VAL A 139 -4.83 24.15 -18.80
CA VAL A 139 -5.84 25.21 -18.89
C VAL A 139 -5.19 26.59 -19.03
N PHE A 140 -4.14 26.87 -18.24
CA PHE A 140 -3.39 28.12 -18.35
C PHE A 140 -2.70 28.27 -19.71
N ALA A 141 -2.08 27.21 -20.23
CA ALA A 141 -1.46 27.23 -21.55
C ALA A 141 -2.47 27.53 -22.66
N PHE A 142 -3.68 26.96 -22.58
CA PHE A 142 -4.77 27.28 -23.51
C PHE A 142 -5.23 28.73 -23.41
N ILE A 143 -5.42 29.26 -22.19
CA ILE A 143 -5.82 30.66 -21.98
C ILE A 143 -4.78 31.61 -22.55
N ILE A 144 -3.50 31.38 -22.24
CA ILE A 144 -2.38 32.20 -22.74
C ILE A 144 -2.34 32.12 -24.27
N GLY A 145 -2.37 30.91 -24.85
CA GLY A 145 -2.39 30.73 -26.30
C GLY A 145 -3.56 31.44 -26.99
N PHE A 146 -4.74 31.40 -26.38
CA PHE A 146 -5.94 32.07 -26.89
C PHE A 146 -5.82 33.60 -26.83
N ILE A 147 -5.30 34.16 -25.73
CA ILE A 147 -5.04 35.60 -25.59
C ILE A 147 -4.01 36.07 -26.62
N PHE A 148 -2.89 35.33 -26.78
CA PHE A 148 -1.88 35.64 -27.78
C PHE A 148 -2.43 35.59 -29.20
N SER A 149 -3.28 34.60 -29.51
CA SER A 149 -3.99 34.51 -30.79
C SER A 149 -4.83 35.76 -31.06
N LEU A 150 -5.62 36.21 -30.07
CA LEU A 150 -6.41 37.44 -30.18
C LEU A 150 -5.56 38.72 -30.30
N PHE A 151 -4.43 38.78 -29.60
CA PHE A 151 -3.56 39.96 -29.57
C PHE A 151 -2.74 40.12 -30.85
N LEU A 152 -2.25 39.03 -31.45
CA LEU A 152 -1.41 39.09 -32.66
C LEU A 152 -2.21 39.10 -33.96
N ILE A 153 -3.37 38.43 -34.01
CA ILE A 153 -4.14 38.31 -35.26
C ILE A 153 -4.93 39.59 -35.59
N ARG A 154 -5.47 40.29 -34.58
CA ARG A 154 -6.21 41.55 -34.77
C ARG A 154 -5.42 42.68 -35.45
N PRO A 155 -4.17 42.99 -35.06
CA PRO A 155 -3.39 44.04 -35.73
C PRO A 155 -2.98 43.65 -37.16
N LEU A 156 -2.71 42.35 -37.42
CA LEU A 156 -2.38 41.87 -38.77
C LEU A 156 -3.56 41.97 -39.74
N ALA A 157 -4.78 41.67 -39.27
CA ALA A 157 -5.99 41.87 -40.07
C ALA A 157 -6.20 43.34 -40.44
N SER A 158 -5.91 44.26 -39.51
CA SER A 158 -6.04 45.70 -39.72
C SER A 158 -5.01 46.24 -40.73
N LEU A 159 -3.77 45.74 -40.69
CA LEU A 159 -2.72 46.10 -41.65
C LEU A 159 -3.03 45.63 -43.08
N LYS A 160 -3.60 44.43 -43.24
CA LYS A 160 -4.05 43.97 -44.58
C LYS A 160 -5.13 44.87 -45.15
N ILE A 161 -6.10 45.28 -44.34
CA ILE A 161 -7.18 46.18 -44.78
C ILE A 161 -6.59 47.54 -45.18
N LEU A 162 -5.65 48.08 -44.39
CA LEU A 162 -4.99 49.35 -44.71
C LEU A 162 -4.14 49.29 -45.99
N LEU A 163 -3.46 48.17 -46.26
CA LEU A 163 -2.70 48.00 -47.51
C LEU A 163 -3.60 47.91 -48.74
N VAL A 164 -4.74 47.20 -48.65
CA VAL A 164 -5.73 47.12 -49.74
C VAL A 164 -6.36 48.49 -50.01
N LEU A 165 -6.70 49.24 -48.95
CA LEU A 165 -7.22 50.60 -49.10
C LEU A 165 -6.19 51.57 -49.70
N TRP A 166 -4.90 51.33 -49.48
CA TRP A 166 -3.81 52.13 -50.07
C TRP A 166 -3.59 51.79 -51.56
N GLU A 167 -3.74 50.52 -51.94
CA GLU A 167 -3.67 50.05 -53.33
C GLU A 167 -4.85 50.58 -54.18
N GLU A 168 -6.04 50.74 -53.58
CA GLU A 168 -7.23 51.30 -54.23
C GLU A 168 -7.24 52.85 -54.27
N GLY A 169 -6.17 53.52 -53.85
CA GLY A 169 -5.96 54.96 -54.07
C GLY A 169 -6.91 55.90 -53.30
N SER A 170 -7.65 55.39 -52.32
CA SER A 170 -8.58 56.19 -51.53
C SER A 170 -7.99 56.49 -50.15
N CYS A 171 -7.30 57.62 -50.01
CA CYS A 171 -6.92 58.15 -48.71
C CYS A 171 -8.18 58.53 -47.91
N PRO A 172 -8.35 58.10 -46.65
CA PRO A 172 -9.31 58.73 -45.77
C PRO A 172 -8.76 60.12 -45.39
N HIS A 173 -9.49 61.17 -45.75
CA HIS A 173 -9.27 62.49 -45.15
C HIS A 173 -9.57 62.39 -43.65
N VAL A 174 -8.61 62.96 -42.90
CA VAL A 174 -8.50 63.09 -41.44
C VAL A 174 -9.83 63.44 -40.76
#